data_AF-A0AAD5KJ58-F1
#
_entry.id   AF-A0AAD5KJ58-F1
#
_cell.length_a   1.000
_cell.length_b   1.000
_cell.length_c   1.000
_cell.angle_alpha   90.00
_cell.angle_beta   90.00
_cell.angle_gamma   90.00
#
_symmetry.space_group_name_H-M   'P 1'
#
loop_
_entity.id
_entity.type
_entity.pdbx_description
1 polymer ?
#
loop_
_entity_poly.entity_id
_entity_poly.type
_entity_poly.pdbx_seq_one_letter_code
_entity_poly.pdbx_strand_id
1 'polypeptide(L)'
;MHSAETDNRLILLQQFTEYKYKQGQNMPSHVTALELLWSELIDVGEQIMETQVISKILSTLPSSFRHFYIAWNKSTTSCQTSGRRSDIPSV
;
A
#
# COMPACT_ATOMS: atom_id res chain seq x y z
N MET A 1 -27.21 7.48 -20.43
CA MET A 1 -25.87 8.05 -20.68
C MET A 1 -24.90 7.37 -19.71
N HIS A 2 -24.54 6.10 -19.95
CA HIS A 2 -23.67 5.32 -19.04
C HIS A 2 -22.44 4.77 -19.79
N SER A 3 -21.95 5.50 -20.80
CA SER A 3 -20.80 5.04 -21.61
C SER A 3 -19.51 5.71 -21.13
N ALA A 4 -19.54 7.03 -20.89
CA ALA A 4 -18.34 7.78 -20.51
C ALA A 4 -17.77 7.40 -19.12
N GLU A 5 -18.63 7.07 -18.15
CA GLU A 5 -18.20 6.71 -16.80
C GLU A 5 -17.49 5.35 -16.76
N THR A 6 -18.01 4.38 -17.51
CA THR A 6 -17.43 3.05 -17.69
C THR A 6 -16.11 3.10 -18.44
N ASP A 7 -16.01 3.96 -19.46
CA ASP A 7 -14.75 4.22 -20.17
C ASP A 7 -13.69 4.84 -19.24
N ASN A 8 -14.05 5.85 -18.43
CA ASN A 8 -13.13 6.47 -17.47
C ASN A 8 -12.62 5.45 -16.43
N ARG A 9 -13.55 4.70 -15.84
CA ARG A 9 -13.22 3.60 -14.91
C ARG A 9 -12.24 2.60 -15.54
N LEU A 10 -12.48 2.18 -16.78
CA LEU A 10 -11.62 1.22 -17.47
C LEU A 10 -10.20 1.76 -17.66
N ILE A 11 -10.07 3.05 -18.01
CA ILE A 11 -8.78 3.72 -18.18
C ILE A 11 -8.02 3.76 -16.85
N LEU A 12 -8.67 4.17 -15.76
CA LEU A 12 -8.07 4.22 -14.42
C LEU A 12 -7.60 2.83 -13.95
N LEU A 13 -8.40 1.80 -14.19
CA LEU A 13 -8.04 0.41 -13.88
C LEU A 13 -6.83 -0.08 -14.69
N GLN A 14 -6.77 0.29 -15.98
CA GLN A 14 -5.62 0.01 -16.83
C GLN A 14 -4.37 0.69 -16.29
N GLN A 15 -4.46 1.98 -15.96
CA GLN A 15 -3.35 2.73 -15.38
C GLN A 15 -2.87 2.10 -14.07
N PHE A 16 -3.78 1.74 -13.16
CA PHE A 16 -3.44 1.07 -11.91
C PHE A 16 -2.77 -0.30 -12.13
N THR A 17 -3.24 -1.06 -13.12
CA THR A 17 -2.74 -2.41 -13.39
C THR A 17 -1.38 -2.39 -14.08
N GLU A 18 -1.19 -1.49 -15.05
CA GLU A 18 0.06 -1.28 -15.78
C GLU A 18 1.08 -0.46 -15.00
N TYR A 19 0.67 0.18 -13.90
CA TYR A 19 1.55 0.99 -13.07
C TYR A 19 2.73 0.16 -12.58
N LYS A 20 3.94 0.57 -12.98
CA LYS A 20 5.21 -0.07 -12.62
C LYS A 20 6.09 0.93 -11.91
N TYR A 21 6.73 0.47 -10.85
CA TYR A 21 7.75 1.26 -10.17
C TYR A 21 8.90 1.56 -11.13
N LYS A 22 9.15 2.84 -11.38
CA LYS A 22 10.26 3.28 -12.24
C LYS A 22 11.52 3.37 -11.38
N GLN A 23 12.59 2.69 -11.80
CA GLN A 23 13.88 2.77 -11.09
C GLN A 23 14.37 4.23 -11.09
N GLY A 24 14.50 4.80 -9.87
CA GLY A 24 14.84 6.22 -9.66
C GLY A 24 13.69 7.09 -9.14
N GLN A 25 12.45 6.60 -9.10
CA GLN A 25 11.35 7.31 -8.47
C GLN A 25 11.36 7.11 -6.95
N ASN A 26 11.13 8.17 -6.18
CA ASN A 26 11.01 8.06 -4.73
C ASN A 26 9.80 7.18 -4.37
N MET A 27 10.00 6.22 -3.48
CA MET A 27 8.92 5.35 -3.00
C MET A 27 7.70 6.10 -2.46
N PRO A 28 7.82 7.15 -1.60
CA PRO A 28 6.63 7.88 -1.15
C PRO A 28 5.88 8.54 -2.30
N SER A 29 6.59 9.08 -3.30
CA SER A 29 5.94 9.64 -4.51
C SER A 29 5.20 8.58 -5.31
N HIS A 30 5.71 7.35 -5.36
CA HIS A 30 5.04 6.21 -5.99
C HIS A 30 3.76 5.81 -5.25
N VAL A 31 3.81 5.77 -3.91
CA VAL A 31 2.64 5.48 -3.07
C VAL A 31 1.56 6.56 -3.25
N THR A 32 1.94 7.85 -3.18
CA THR A 32 0.99 8.96 -3.37
C THR A 32 0.30 8.92 -4.74
N ALA A 33 1.03 8.56 -5.81
CA ALA A 33 0.43 8.41 -7.13
C ALA A 33 -0.61 7.28 -7.19
N LEU A 34 -0.34 6.15 -6.54
CA LEU A 34 -1.27 5.02 -6.44
C LEU A 34 -2.50 5.34 -5.56
N GLU A 35 -2.32 6.07 -4.46
CA GLU A 35 -3.42 6.53 -3.61
C GLU A 35 -4.33 7.53 -4.32
N LEU A 36 -3.75 8.42 -5.14
CA LEU A 36 -4.53 9.34 -5.96
C LEU A 36 -5.35 8.59 -7.01
N LEU A 37 -4.73 7.64 -7.72
CA LEU A 37 -5.43 6.75 -8.66
C LEU A 37 -6.53 5.93 -7.98
N TRP A 38 -6.28 5.46 -6.76
CA TRP A 38 -7.27 4.75 -5.96
C TRP A 38 -8.44 5.64 -5.56
N SER A 39 -8.18 6.88 -5.16
CA SER A 39 -9.22 7.86 -4.82
C SER A 39 -10.12 8.15 -6.02
N GLU A 40 -9.54 8.32 -7.20
CA GLU A 40 -10.28 8.51 -8.46
C GLU A 40 -11.14 7.27 -8.79
N LEU A 41 -10.62 6.06 -8.54
CA LEU A 41 -11.36 4.81 -8.73
C LEU A 41 -12.57 4.72 -7.77
N ILE A 42 -12.40 5.12 -6.51
CA ILE A 42 -13.49 5.17 -5.54
C ILE A 42 -14.54 6.21 -5.94
N ASP A 43 -14.11 7.37 -6.47
CA ASP A 43 -15.00 8.45 -6.93
C ASP A 43 -15.90 8.02 -8.09
N VAL A 44 -15.35 7.25 -9.05
CA VAL A 44 -16.14 6.65 -10.15
C VAL A 44 -17.00 5.45 -9.71
N GLY A 45 -17.09 5.18 -8.40
CA GLY A 45 -17.94 4.14 -7.81
C GLY A 45 -17.29 2.76 -7.71
N GLU A 46 -15.97 2.67 -7.88
CA GLU A 46 -15.27 1.39 -7.79
C GLU A 46 -14.85 1.05 -6.36
N GLN A 47 -15.17 -0.17 -5.90
CA GLN A 47 -14.89 -0.60 -4.53
C GLN A 47 -13.55 -1.33 -4.43
N ILE A 48 -12.45 -0.59 -4.56
CA ILE A 48 -11.10 -1.13 -4.35
C ILE A 48 -10.77 -1.06 -2.86
N MET A 49 -10.41 -2.20 -2.27
CA MET A 49 -9.95 -2.23 -0.88
C MET A 49 -8.54 -1.66 -0.75
N GLU A 50 -8.28 -0.93 0.33
CA GLU A 50 -6.94 -0.42 0.67
C GLU A 50 -5.88 -1.56 0.66
N THR A 51 -6.26 -2.75 1.14
CA THR A 51 -5.39 -3.95 1.11
C THR A 51 -4.95 -4.36 -0.30
N GLN A 52 -5.79 -4.15 -1.32
CA GLN A 52 -5.45 -4.41 -2.72
C GLN A 52 -4.40 -3.41 -3.21
N VAL A 53 -4.58 -2.12 -2.88
CA VAL A 53 -3.64 -1.04 -3.21
C VAL A 53 -2.30 -1.27 -2.53
N ILE A 54 -2.30 -1.57 -1.23
CA ILE A 54 -1.10 -1.91 -0.45
C ILE A 54 -0.41 -3.12 -1.07
N SER A 55 -1.13 -4.19 -1.38
CA SER A 55 -0.54 -5.38 -2.01
C SER A 55 0.08 -5.07 -3.37
N LYS A 56 -0.55 -4.18 -4.16
CA LYS A 56 -0.01 -3.70 -5.44
C LYS A 56 1.26 -2.87 -5.24
N ILE A 57 1.27 -1.96 -4.27
CA ILE A 57 2.46 -1.18 -3.89
C ILE A 57 3.60 -2.13 -3.52
N LEU A 58 3.34 -3.10 -2.64
CA LEU A 58 4.32 -4.09 -2.18
C LEU A 58 4.83 -4.98 -3.33
N SER A 59 3.95 -5.34 -4.28
CA SER A 59 4.31 -6.16 -5.44
C SER A 59 5.09 -5.39 -6.51
N THR A 60 4.91 -4.07 -6.57
CA THR A 60 5.63 -3.21 -7.52
C THR A 60 6.98 -2.75 -6.98
N LEU A 61 7.19 -2.81 -5.66
CA LEU A 61 8.44 -2.46 -5.01
C LEU A 61 9.49 -3.58 -5.16
N PRO A 62 10.74 -3.24 -5.56
CA PRO A 62 11.82 -4.22 -5.56
C PRO A 62 12.17 -4.65 -4.13
N SER A 63 12.73 -5.87 -4.00
CA SER A 63 13.14 -6.49 -2.74
C SER A 63 14.13 -5.66 -1.90
N SER A 64 14.73 -4.63 -2.48
CA SER A 64 15.51 -3.60 -1.77
C SER A 64 14.70 -2.85 -0.69
N PHE A 65 13.38 -2.76 -0.82
CA PHE A 65 12.52 -2.08 0.16
C PHE A 65 12.03 -2.99 1.30
N ARG A 66 12.77 -4.09 1.61
CA ARG A 66 12.45 -5.00 2.71
C ARG A 66 12.25 -4.29 4.05
N HIS A 67 13.01 -3.23 4.30
CA HIS A 67 12.85 -2.40 5.50
C HIS A 67 11.47 -1.75 5.61
N PHE A 68 10.87 -1.37 4.47
CA PHE A 68 9.51 -0.84 4.43
C PHE A 68 8.47 -1.91 4.72
N TYR A 69 8.61 -3.11 4.15
CA TYR A 69 7.72 -4.25 4.46
C TYR A 69 7.72 -4.55 5.97
N ILE A 70 8.90 -4.55 6.59
CA ILE A 70 9.04 -4.76 8.03
C ILE A 70 8.37 -3.61 8.80
N ALA A 71 8.59 -2.36 8.43
CA ALA A 71 7.99 -1.21 9.08
C ALA A 71 6.44 -1.22 8.96
N TRP A 72 5.92 -1.51 7.77
CA TRP A 72 4.48 -1.60 7.48
C TRP A 72 3.79 -2.72 8.29
N ASN A 73 4.43 -3.89 8.37
CA ASN A 73 3.94 -5.00 9.18
C ASN A 73 4.15 -4.78 10.69
N LYS A 74 5.05 -3.86 11.08
CA LYS A 74 5.28 -3.47 12.47
C LYS A 74 4.27 -2.44 12.98
N SER A 75 3.77 -1.54 12.13
CA SER A 75 2.67 -0.64 12.51
C SER A 75 1.39 -1.39 12.91
N THR A 76 1.14 -2.58 12.35
CA THR A 76 0.02 -3.45 12.76
C THR A 76 0.33 -4.30 14.00
N THR A 77 1.59 -4.39 14.42
CA THR A 77 2.04 -5.17 15.58
C THR A 77 2.71 -4.33 16.68
N SER A 78 2.46 -3.02 16.73
CA SER A 78 2.94 -2.16 17.83
C SER A 78 1.96 -2.16 19.01
N CYS A 79 1.63 -3.35 19.52
CA CYS A 79 1.03 -3.54 20.83
C CYS A 79 1.77 -4.62 21.62
N GLN A 80 3.11 -4.69 21.49
CA GLN A 80 3.88 -5.49 22.43
C GLN A 80 5.34 -5.03 22.47
N THR A 81 5.69 -4.36 23.57
CA THR A 81 6.79 -4.75 24.48
C THR A 81 7.43 -3.52 25.12
N SER A 82 7.05 -3.22 26.37
CA SER A 82 7.96 -2.79 27.45
C SER A 82 7.20 -2.87 28.78
N GLY A 83 7.61 -3.60 29.81
CA GLY A 83 8.94 -4.17 30.05
C GLY A 83 8.90 -5.46 30.87
N ARG A 84 9.88 -6.31 30.57
CA ARG A 84 10.40 -7.27 31.54
C ARG A 84 11.20 -6.50 32.58
N ARG A 85 10.92 -6.71 33.86
CA ARG A 85 11.98 -6.74 34.87
C ARG A 85 12.03 -8.16 35.40
N SER A 86 12.93 -8.95 34.82
CA SER A 86 13.43 -10.14 35.49
C SER A 86 14.35 -9.66 36.62
N ASP A 87 14.04 -10.01 37.86
CA ASP A 87 15.04 -10.20 38.90
C ASP A 87 14.52 -11.32 39.84
N ILE A 88 14.80 -12.57 39.47
CA ILE A 88 15.67 -13.55 40.15
C ILE A 88 14.84 -14.58 40.94
N PRO A 89 14.98 -15.90 40.69
CA PRO A 89 14.42 -16.95 41.52
C PRO A 89 15.36 -17.37 42.67
N SER A 90 14.73 -17.69 43.82
CA SER A 90 15.16 -18.52 44.96
C SER A 90 16.37 -18.13 45.83
N VAL A 91 16.07 -17.87 47.12
CA VAL A 91 16.50 -18.72 48.25
C VAL A 91 15.34 -18.87 49.23
#